data_AF-A0A498CWJ3-F1
#
_entry.id   AF-A0A498CWJ3-F1
#
_cell.length_a   1.000
_cell.length_b   1.000
_cell.length_c   1.000
_cell.angle_alpha   90.00
_cell.angle_beta   90.00
_cell.angle_gamma   90.00
#
_symmetry.space_group_name_H-M   'P 1'
#
loop_
_entity.id
_entity.type
_entity.pdbx_description
1 polymer ?
#
loop_
_entity_poly.entity_id
_entity_poly.type
_entity_poly.pdbx_seq_one_letter_code
_entity_poly.pdbx_strand_id
1 'polypeptide(L)'
;MIADIFKTYFLPLLPSLLTILGWYIVYKRDNTSKANTIHNKRIEAAQKTIDEIAASAKTYYSYSGSDEEAKKLEPILTTSLQKLGVYISLVSDQLKDDGQKLDLEINFIEFRKIISGGNFGTLSRQKIGADNQLYNDINMISNDLFLSLEKNLKI
;
A
#
# COMPACT_ATOMS: atom_id res chain seq x y z
N MET A 1 -37.21 -19.26 -43.67
CA MET A 1 -37.89 -19.19 -42.35
C MET A 1 -36.98 -18.69 -41.23
N ILE A 2 -35.98 -19.43 -40.73
CA ILE A 2 -35.07 -18.93 -39.66
C ILE A 2 -34.24 -17.73 -40.15
N ALA A 3 -33.74 -17.77 -41.39
CA ALA A 3 -32.99 -16.68 -42.00
C ALA A 3 -33.83 -15.40 -42.20
N ASP A 4 -35.11 -15.53 -42.52
CA ASP A 4 -36.02 -14.38 -42.70
C ASP A 4 -36.36 -13.73 -41.35
N ILE A 5 -36.54 -14.53 -40.30
CA ILE A 5 -36.76 -14.03 -38.93
C ILE A 5 -35.51 -13.25 -38.46
N PHE A 6 -34.31 -13.77 -38.72
CA PHE A 6 -33.06 -13.10 -38.36
C PHE A 6 -32.87 -11.76 -39.11
N LYS A 7 -33.15 -11.74 -40.42
CA LYS A 7 -33.09 -10.53 -41.24
C LYS A 7 -34.13 -9.48 -40.84
N THR A 8 -35.33 -9.91 -40.46
CA THR A 8 -36.46 -9.02 -40.19
C THR A 8 -36.42 -8.44 -38.78
N TYR A 9 -35.96 -9.22 -37.78
CA TYR A 9 -36.02 -8.80 -36.38
C TYR A 9 -34.65 -8.45 -35.77
N PHE A 10 -33.57 -9.15 -36.13
CA PHE A 10 -32.24 -8.95 -35.52
C PHE A 10 -31.38 -7.93 -36.27
N LEU A 11 -31.42 -7.95 -37.60
CA LEU A 11 -30.61 -7.07 -38.45
C LEU A 11 -30.87 -5.56 -38.27
N PRO A 12 -32.13 -5.10 -38.04
CA PRO A 12 -32.41 -3.70 -37.73
C PRO A 12 -31.92 -3.28 -36.34
N LEU A 13 -31.77 -4.24 -35.42
CA LEU A 13 -31.37 -4.00 -34.03
C LEU A 13 -29.85 -4.09 -33.80
N LEU A 14 -29.10 -4.67 -34.75
CA LEU A 14 -27.64 -4.78 -34.72
C LEU A 14 -26.92 -3.44 -34.45
N PRO A 15 -27.27 -2.32 -35.11
CA PRO A 15 -26.62 -1.03 -34.84
C PRO A 15 -26.79 -0.57 -33.39
N SER A 16 -27.99 -0.72 -32.83
CA SER A 16 -28.29 -0.37 -31.44
C SER A 16 -27.58 -1.30 -30.46
N LEU A 17 -27.53 -2.61 -30.74
CA LEU A 17 -26.83 -3.59 -29.92
C LEU A 17 -25.32 -3.31 -29.87
N LEU A 18 -24.71 -3.02 -31.02
CA LEU A 18 -23.30 -2.63 -31.12
C LEU A 18 -23.02 -1.32 -30.38
N THR A 19 -23.94 -0.36 -30.43
CA THR A 19 -23.83 0.89 -29.69
C THR A 19 -23.87 0.64 -28.17
N ILE A 20 -24.80 -0.18 -27.68
CA ILE A 20 -24.90 -0.55 -26.26
C ILE A 20 -23.63 -1.27 -25.80
N LEU A 21 -23.14 -2.24 -26.57
CA LEU A 21 -21.90 -2.96 -26.29
C LEU A 21 -20.69 -2.02 -26.30
N GLY A 22 -20.64 -1.07 -27.25
CA GLY A 22 -19.61 -0.04 -27.33
C GLY A 22 -19.56 0.82 -26.06
N TRP A 23 -20.71 1.37 -25.63
CA TRP A 23 -20.80 2.13 -24.39
C TRP A 23 -20.49 1.30 -23.14
N TYR A 24 -20.88 0.03 -23.12
CA TYR A 24 -20.53 -0.88 -22.01
C TYR A 24 -19.02 -1.10 -21.90
N ILE A 25 -18.33 -1.31 -23.04
CA ILE A 25 -16.86 -1.45 -23.07
C ILE A 25 -16.18 -0.18 -22.59
N VAL A 26 -16.62 1.00 -23.08
CA VAL A 26 -16.07 2.30 -22.66
C VAL A 26 -16.29 2.51 -21.16
N TYR A 27 -17.51 2.27 -20.66
CA TYR A 27 -17.84 2.39 -19.25
C TYR A 27 -16.95 1.48 -18.37
N LYS A 28 -16.80 0.21 -18.76
CA LYS A 28 -15.97 -0.75 -18.04
C LYS A 28 -14.51 -0.29 -18.00
N ARG A 29 -13.97 0.17 -19.14
CA ARG A 29 -12.59 0.67 -19.23
C ARG A 29 -12.36 1.88 -18.33
N ASP A 30 -13.25 2.87 -18.38
CA ASP A 30 -13.11 4.10 -17.59
C ASP A 30 -13.20 3.81 -16.09
N ASN A 31 -14.07 2.88 -15.69
CA ASN A 31 -14.18 2.47 -14.29
C ASN A 31 -12.94 1.69 -13.82
N THR A 32 -12.39 0.81 -14.64
CA THR A 32 -11.12 0.12 -14.34
C THR A 32 -9.96 1.10 -14.25
N SER A 33 -9.86 2.07 -15.16
CA SER A 33 -8.81 3.09 -15.12
C SER A 33 -8.87 3.94 -13.85
N LYS A 34 -10.06 4.35 -13.42
CA LYS A 34 -10.25 5.08 -12.15
C LYS A 34 -9.88 4.22 -10.95
N ALA A 35 -10.28 2.95 -10.93
CA ALA A 35 -9.93 2.03 -9.86
C ALA A 35 -8.41 1.82 -9.75
N ASN A 36 -7.72 1.64 -10.90
CA ASN A 36 -6.25 1.53 -10.96
C ASN A 36 -5.57 2.81 -10.47
N THR A 37 -6.10 3.98 -10.86
CA THR A 37 -5.57 5.28 -10.40
C THR A 37 -5.68 5.43 -8.88
N ILE A 38 -6.82 5.05 -8.28
CA ILE A 38 -7.02 5.10 -6.82
C ILE A 38 -6.08 4.11 -6.13
N HIS A 39 -5.92 2.91 -6.69
CA HIS A 39 -5.00 1.89 -6.18
C HIS A 39 -3.55 2.40 -6.15
N ASN A 40 -3.06 2.94 -7.26
CA ASN A 40 -1.69 3.47 -7.36
C ASN A 40 -1.47 4.64 -6.40
N LYS A 41 -2.46 5.54 -6.24
CA LYS A 41 -2.40 6.62 -5.24
C LYS A 41 -2.27 6.11 -3.81
N ARG A 42 -2.87 4.96 -3.48
CA ARG A 42 -2.71 4.33 -2.16
C ARG A 42 -1.32 3.75 -2.00
N ILE A 43 -0.77 3.13 -3.04
CA ILE A 43 0.61 2.64 -3.07
C ILE A 43 1.58 3.80 -2.85
N GLU A 44 1.45 4.90 -3.61
CA GLU A 44 2.27 6.10 -3.45
C GLU A 44 2.17 6.69 -2.04
N ALA A 45 0.96 6.76 -1.47
CA ALA A 45 0.76 7.22 -0.09
C ALA A 45 1.42 6.28 0.93
N ALA A 46 1.33 4.97 0.73
CA ALA A 46 2.00 3.98 1.57
C ALA A 46 3.52 4.12 1.51
N GLN A 47 4.09 4.22 0.31
CA GLN A 47 5.52 4.42 0.08
C GLN A 47 6.04 5.69 0.77
N LYS A 48 5.34 6.81 0.60
CA LYS A 48 5.68 8.06 1.31
C LYS A 48 5.63 7.88 2.83
N THR A 49 4.63 7.16 3.33
CA THR A 49 4.48 6.89 4.77
C THR A 49 5.64 6.02 5.29
N ILE A 50 6.15 5.07 4.50
CA ILE A 50 7.31 4.24 4.85
C ILE A 50 8.56 5.12 5.04
N ASP A 51 8.83 6.05 4.11
CA ASP A 51 9.97 6.96 4.19
C ASP A 51 9.88 7.86 5.43
N GLU A 52 8.70 8.41 5.69
CA GLU A 52 8.43 9.24 6.87
C GLU A 52 8.67 8.46 8.18
N ILE A 53 8.20 7.21 8.25
CA ILE A 53 8.42 6.34 9.41
C ILE A 53 9.90 6.02 9.57
N ALA A 54 10.60 5.66 8.50
CA ALA A 54 12.02 5.32 8.55
C ALA A 54 12.87 6.49 9.07
N ALA A 55 12.64 7.69 8.54
CA ALA A 55 13.33 8.90 9.00
C ALA A 55 13.01 9.24 10.46
N SER A 56 11.72 9.16 10.83
CA SER A 56 11.26 9.44 12.20
C SER A 56 11.79 8.42 13.19
N ALA A 57 11.87 7.13 12.80
CA ALA A 57 12.37 6.06 13.64
C ALA A 57 13.86 6.23 13.93
N LYS A 58 14.68 6.55 12.91
CA LYS A 58 16.11 6.82 13.11
C LYS A 58 16.32 7.98 14.10
N THR A 59 15.54 9.04 13.93
CA THR A 59 15.55 10.21 14.82
C THR A 59 15.12 9.82 16.23
N TYR A 60 14.02 9.09 16.38
CA TYR A 60 13.53 8.59 17.67
C TYR A 60 14.59 7.78 18.41
N TYR A 61 15.24 6.84 17.73
CA TYR A 61 16.25 5.97 18.33
C TYR A 61 17.58 6.68 18.64
N SER A 62 17.82 7.87 18.05
CA SER A 62 18.98 8.71 18.38
C SER A 62 18.88 9.41 19.75
N TYR A 63 17.66 9.52 20.28
CA TYR A 63 17.38 10.03 21.64
C TYR A 63 17.23 8.88 22.64
N SER A 64 17.37 9.15 23.93
CA SER A 64 16.98 8.21 24.99
C SER A 64 15.47 8.23 25.23
N GLY A 65 14.92 7.20 25.86
CA GLY A 65 13.49 7.10 26.17
C GLY A 65 12.99 8.19 27.13
N SER A 66 13.87 8.77 27.95
CA SER A 66 13.51 9.87 28.84
C SER A 66 13.54 11.25 28.18
N ASP A 67 14.13 11.38 26.99
CA ASP A 67 14.20 12.65 26.25
C ASP A 67 12.82 13.11 25.76
N GLU A 68 12.54 14.41 25.86
CA GLU A 68 11.27 15.01 25.43
C GLU A 68 11.02 14.83 23.92
N GLU A 69 12.08 14.87 23.10
CA GLU A 69 11.94 14.65 21.65
C GLU A 69 11.54 13.21 21.32
N ALA A 70 12.04 12.22 22.08
CA ALA A 70 11.59 10.84 21.92
C ALA A 70 10.10 10.69 22.27
N LYS A 71 9.66 11.30 23.36
CA LYS A 71 8.24 11.27 23.80
C LYS A 71 7.30 11.91 22.77
N LYS A 72 7.74 12.94 22.05
CA LYS A 72 6.96 13.55 20.96
C LYS A 72 6.88 12.66 19.73
N LEU A 73 7.97 11.98 19.39
CA LEU A 73 8.07 11.15 18.19
C LEU A 73 7.35 9.79 18.33
N GLU A 74 7.29 9.22 19.53
CA GLU A 74 6.61 7.94 19.78
C GLU A 74 5.14 7.89 19.31
N PRO A 75 4.25 8.84 19.70
CA PRO A 75 2.87 8.83 19.23
C PRO A 75 2.77 9.10 17.72
N ILE A 76 3.69 9.88 17.15
CA ILE A 76 3.76 10.13 15.70
C ILE A 76 4.07 8.82 14.97
N LEU A 77 5.12 8.10 15.39
CA LEU A 77 5.49 6.80 14.83
C LEU A 77 4.36 5.78 14.95
N THR A 78 3.72 5.71 16.12
CA THR A 78 2.58 4.82 16.37
C THR A 78 1.43 5.12 15.40
N THR A 79 1.08 6.39 15.24
CA THR A 79 0.01 6.83 14.33
C THR A 79 0.37 6.55 12.87
N SER A 80 1.61 6.82 12.47
CA SER A 80 2.06 6.56 11.10
C SER A 80 2.08 5.07 10.77
N LEU A 81 2.52 4.20 11.70
CA LEU A 81 2.46 2.74 11.54
C LEU A 81 1.01 2.24 11.40
N GLN A 82 0.07 2.82 12.16
CA GLN A 82 -1.35 2.50 12.01
C GLN A 82 -1.89 2.94 10.65
N LYS A 83 -1.58 4.16 10.20
CA LYS A 83 -1.97 4.66 8.87
C LYS A 83 -1.41 3.78 7.75
N LEU A 84 -0.14 3.39 7.85
CA LEU A 84 0.49 2.47 6.91
C LEU A 84 -0.25 1.14 6.88
N GLY A 85 -0.58 0.56 8.03
CA GLY A 85 -1.38 -0.67 8.11
C GLY A 85 -2.73 -0.57 7.41
N VAL A 86 -3.41 0.58 7.49
CA VAL A 86 -4.65 0.83 6.74
C VAL A 86 -4.39 0.85 5.24
N TYR A 87 -3.34 1.52 4.76
CA TYR A 87 -3.01 1.51 3.33
C TYR A 87 -2.66 0.11 2.83
N ILE A 88 -1.86 -0.65 3.60
CA ILE A 88 -1.49 -2.02 3.28
C ILE A 88 -2.73 -2.91 3.17
N SER A 89 -3.66 -2.84 4.12
CA SER A 89 -4.92 -3.60 4.07
C SER A 89 -5.74 -3.23 2.83
N LEU A 90 -5.89 -1.94 2.53
CA LEU A 90 -6.64 -1.48 1.35
C LEU A 90 -5.99 -1.88 0.01
N VAL A 91 -4.67 -2.04 -0.02
CA VAL A 91 -3.94 -2.55 -1.18
C VAL A 91 -4.11 -4.06 -1.27
N SER A 92 -3.90 -4.79 -0.18
CA SER A 92 -4.05 -6.25 -0.05
C SER A 92 -5.44 -6.73 -0.50
N ASP A 93 -6.51 -6.05 -0.06
CA ASP A 93 -7.90 -6.34 -0.44
C ASP A 93 -8.15 -6.26 -1.95
N GLN A 94 -7.31 -5.50 -2.69
CA GLN A 94 -7.42 -5.31 -4.13
C GLN A 94 -6.52 -6.24 -4.94
N LEU A 95 -5.72 -7.08 -4.27
CA LEU A 95 -4.93 -8.13 -4.88
C LEU A 95 -5.77 -9.40 -5.06
N LYS A 96 -5.55 -10.10 -6.17
CA LYS A 96 -6.27 -11.34 -6.48
C LYS A 96 -5.50 -12.58 -6.05
N ASP A 97 -4.17 -12.48 -6.03
CA ASP A 97 -3.28 -13.58 -5.67
C ASP A 97 -3.01 -13.56 -4.16
N ASP A 98 -3.32 -14.65 -3.49
CA ASP A 98 -3.13 -14.76 -2.04
C ASP A 98 -1.64 -14.81 -1.65
N GLY A 99 -0.76 -15.24 -2.57
CA GLY A 99 0.69 -15.18 -2.38
C GLY A 99 1.20 -13.74 -2.30
N GLN A 100 0.75 -12.87 -3.21
CA GLN A 100 1.08 -11.44 -3.20
C GLN A 100 0.56 -10.73 -1.94
N LYS A 101 -0.65 -11.08 -1.47
CA LYS A 101 -1.20 -10.55 -0.21
C LYS A 101 -0.32 -10.92 0.98
N LEU A 102 0.00 -12.22 1.08
CA LEU A 102 0.82 -12.75 2.16
C LEU A 102 2.22 -12.12 2.16
N ASP A 103 2.86 -11.97 1.01
CA ASP A 103 4.16 -11.29 0.87
C ASP A 103 4.10 -9.85 1.41
N LEU A 104 3.10 -9.08 0.97
CA LEU A 104 2.93 -7.69 1.40
C LEU A 104 2.68 -7.58 2.91
N GLU A 105 1.83 -8.45 3.46
CA GLU A 105 1.51 -8.48 4.88
C GLU A 105 2.68 -8.90 5.76
N ILE A 106 3.46 -9.91 5.33
CA ILE A 106 4.68 -10.34 6.02
C ILE A 106 5.69 -9.21 6.05
N ASN A 107 5.98 -8.60 4.90
CA ASN A 107 6.93 -7.47 4.81
C ASN A 107 6.50 -6.30 5.70
N PHE A 108 5.18 -6.02 5.78
CA PHE A 108 4.66 -4.99 6.68
C PHE A 108 4.80 -5.35 8.16
N ILE A 109 4.53 -6.61 8.54
CA ILE A 109 4.68 -7.09 9.92
C ILE A 109 6.15 -7.00 10.36
N GLU A 110 7.08 -7.41 9.50
CA GLU A 110 8.51 -7.31 9.75
C GLU A 110 8.96 -5.86 9.86
N PHE A 111 8.53 -4.99 8.94
CA PHE A 111 8.78 -3.56 9.02
C PHE A 111 8.32 -2.99 10.36
N ARG A 112 7.06 -3.25 10.74
CA ARG A 112 6.50 -2.80 12.02
C ARG A 112 7.31 -3.35 13.21
N LYS A 113 7.68 -4.62 13.18
CA LYS A 113 8.47 -5.26 14.24
C LYS A 113 9.84 -4.61 14.41
N ILE A 114 10.51 -4.26 13.32
CA ILE A 114 11.80 -3.56 13.38
C ILE A 114 11.64 -2.14 13.93
N ILE A 115 10.60 -1.40 13.49
CA ILE A 115 10.37 -0.02 13.94
C ILE A 115 9.90 0.07 15.39
N SER A 116 9.04 -0.85 15.85
CA SER A 116 8.40 -0.77 17.17
C SER A 116 8.71 -1.95 18.08
N GLY A 117 9.81 -2.66 17.83
CA GLY A 117 10.24 -3.82 18.62
C GLY A 117 11.03 -3.48 19.89
N GLY A 118 11.29 -4.50 20.69
CA GLY A 118 12.17 -4.43 21.86
C GLY A 118 11.69 -3.41 22.90
N ASN A 119 12.50 -2.37 23.12
CA ASN A 119 12.26 -1.32 24.12
C ASN A 119 11.54 -0.09 23.55
N PHE A 120 10.83 -0.24 22.42
CA PHE A 120 10.01 0.86 21.89
C PHE A 120 9.01 1.35 22.94
N GLY A 121 8.91 2.67 23.09
CA GLY A 121 8.01 3.32 24.04
C GLY A 121 8.40 3.20 25.51
N THR A 122 9.57 2.66 25.84
CA THR A 122 10.02 2.56 27.24
C THR A 122 10.94 3.73 27.62
N LEU A 123 10.76 4.24 28.85
CA LEU A 123 11.63 5.28 29.40
C LEU A 123 13.07 4.80 29.63
N SER A 124 13.27 3.48 29.79
CA SER A 124 14.59 2.85 30.00
C SER A 124 15.39 2.67 28.71
N ARG A 125 14.81 2.97 27.54
CA ARG A 125 15.49 2.87 26.25
C ARG A 125 16.71 3.77 26.21
N GLN A 126 17.87 3.18 25.95
CA GLN A 126 19.11 3.92 25.74
C GLN A 126 19.13 4.53 24.33
N LYS A 127 19.83 5.66 24.19
CA LYS A 127 20.14 6.21 22.88
C LYS A 127 21.03 5.25 22.11
N ILE A 128 20.84 5.18 20.80
CA ILE A 128 21.57 4.27 19.93
C ILE A 128 22.60 5.07 19.11
N GLY A 129 23.80 4.52 18.95
CA GLY A 129 24.87 5.11 18.13
C GLY A 129 24.60 5.02 16.64
N ALA A 130 25.20 5.92 15.85
CA ALA A 130 25.03 5.98 14.38
C ALA A 130 25.49 4.71 13.64
N ASP A 131 26.34 3.91 14.26
CA ASP A 131 26.90 2.65 13.75
C ASP A 131 26.05 1.42 14.11
N ASN A 132 24.93 1.61 14.80
CA ASN A 132 24.10 0.49 15.23
C ASN A 132 23.36 -0.19 14.08
N GLN A 133 23.34 -1.52 14.11
CA GLN A 133 22.70 -2.36 13.10
C GLN A 133 21.22 -2.03 12.86
N LEU A 134 20.49 -1.55 13.88
CA LEU A 134 19.09 -1.16 13.75
C LEU A 134 18.86 -0.14 12.61
N TYR A 135 19.79 0.79 12.39
CA TYR A 135 19.64 1.77 11.31
C TYR A 135 19.79 1.16 9.92
N ASN A 136 20.59 0.11 9.78
CA ASN A 136 20.68 -0.66 8.54
C ASN A 136 19.44 -1.53 8.35
N ASP A 137 18.98 -2.19 9.41
CA ASP A 137 17.78 -3.03 9.39
C ASP A 137 16.55 -2.21 8.98
N ILE A 138 16.39 -1.00 9.53
CA ILE A 138 15.33 -0.06 9.13
C ILE A 138 15.39 0.22 7.62
N ASN A 139 16.56 0.49 7.04
CA ASN A 139 16.66 0.79 5.61
C ASN A 139 16.33 -0.41 4.74
N MET A 140 16.85 -1.57 5.13
CA MET A 140 16.63 -2.82 4.40
C MET A 140 15.14 -3.13 4.36
N ILE A 141 14.48 -3.17 5.53
CA ILE A 141 13.07 -3.55 5.60
C ILE A 141 12.13 -2.46 5.06
N SER A 142 12.51 -1.18 5.13
CA SER A 142 11.84 -0.10 4.39
C SER A 142 11.85 -0.35 2.89
N ASN A 143 13.02 -0.70 2.34
CA ASN A 143 13.17 -0.94 0.91
C ASN A 143 12.45 -2.22 0.46
N ASP A 144 12.50 -3.28 1.27
CA ASP A 144 11.79 -4.53 0.96
C ASP A 144 10.27 -4.31 0.90
N LEU A 145 9.70 -3.58 1.87
CA LEU A 145 8.29 -3.23 1.86
C LEU A 145 7.94 -2.27 0.70
N PHE A 146 8.81 -1.31 0.40
CA PHE A 146 8.64 -0.41 -0.74
C PHE A 146 8.57 -1.18 -2.06
N LEU A 147 9.50 -2.12 -2.29
CA LEU A 147 9.55 -2.94 -3.49
C LEU A 147 8.36 -3.91 -3.56
N SER A 148 7.93 -4.48 -2.43
CA SER A 148 6.72 -5.31 -2.38
C SER A 148 5.48 -4.49 -2.80
N LEU A 149 5.36 -3.23 -2.36
CA LEU A 149 4.30 -2.32 -2.82
C LEU A 149 4.42 -1.97 -4.32
N GLU A 150 5.63 -1.66 -4.80
CA GLU A 150 5.85 -1.22 -6.18
C GLU A 150 5.47 -2.30 -7.20
N LYS A 151 5.76 -3.58 -6.90
CA LYS A 151 5.34 -4.74 -7.72
C LYS A 151 3.83 -4.82 -7.95
N ASN A 152 3.04 -4.17 -7.09
CA ASN A 152 1.57 -4.20 -7.14
C ASN A 152 0.97 -3.01 -7.90
N LEU A 153 1.77 -2.10 -8.47
CA LEU A 153 1.27 -1.02 -9.32
C LEU A 153 0.49 -1.54 -10.53
N LYS A 154 -0.65 -0.90 -10.82
CA LYS A 154 -1.52 -1.28 -11.93
C LYS A 154 -1.37 -0.30 -13.08
N ILE A 155 -1.25 -0.84 -14.29
CA ILE A 155 -1.24 -0.08 -15.56
C ILE A 155 -2.67 0.16 -16.03
#